data_AF-A0A949WFR4-F1
#
_entry.id   AF-A0A949WFR4-F1
#
_cell.length_a   1.000
_cell.length_b   1.000
_cell.length_c   1.000
_cell.angle_alpha   90.00
_cell.angle_beta   90.00
_cell.angle_gamma   90.00
#
_symmetry.space_group_name_H-M   'P 1'
#
loop_
_entity.id
_entity.type
_entity.pdbx_description
1 polymer ?
#
loop_
_entity_poly.entity_id
_entity_poly.type
_entity_poly.pdbx_seq_one_letter_code
_entity_poly.pdbx_strand_id
1 'polypeptide(L)'
;MNTAEFISNLQAHSDKPLGFILPDGGMIPAHFHITEVGHVTKRFIDCGGTRRVQETCLLQTWVHDDVDHRLHAGKLASIFDRAGDVLPCHELPVEVEYEDFVVAQFPVESAEEVDGVLCFRLGLKHTDCLARGICLPGECGPAPAKESSAAPCCKPGTKCC
;
A
#
# COMPACT_ATOMS: atom_id res chain seq x y z
N MET A 1 -4.45 -0.10 4.69
CA MET A 1 -3.75 0.56 5.80
C MET A 1 -2.68 1.51 5.26
N ASN A 2 -2.52 2.69 5.87
CA ASN A 2 -1.41 3.60 5.55
C ASN A 2 -0.18 3.36 6.45
N THR A 3 0.96 3.98 6.14
CA THR A 3 2.21 3.78 6.88
C THR A 3 2.09 4.17 8.36
N ALA A 4 1.37 5.24 8.70
CA ALA A 4 1.20 5.69 10.07
C ALA A 4 0.45 4.66 10.93
N GLU A 5 -0.65 4.11 10.41
CA GLU A 5 -1.41 3.03 11.04
C GLU A 5 -0.55 1.76 11.17
N PHE A 6 0.23 1.44 10.14
CA PHE A 6 1.12 0.27 10.15
C PHE A 6 2.17 0.37 11.24
N ILE A 7 2.90 1.49 11.31
CA ILE A 7 3.90 1.76 12.35
C ILE A 7 3.26 1.74 13.74
N SER A 8 2.07 2.32 13.90
CA SER A 8 1.35 2.33 15.17
C SER A 8 1.03 0.92 15.66
N ASN A 9 0.59 0.02 14.75
CA ASN A 9 0.36 -1.39 15.09
C ASN A 9 1.65 -2.10 15.52
N LEU A 10 2.78 -1.83 14.84
CA LEU A 10 4.07 -2.41 15.19
C LEU A 10 4.53 -1.98 16.59
N GLN A 11 4.40 -0.68 16.89
CA GLN A 11 4.80 -0.13 18.18
C GLN A 11 3.92 -0.65 19.32
N ALA A 12 2.60 -0.78 19.09
CA ALA A 12 1.65 -1.29 20.09
C ALA A 12 1.88 -2.76 20.47
N HIS A 13 2.54 -3.54 19.61
CA HIS A 13 2.79 -4.98 19.82
C HIS A 13 4.28 -5.33 19.71
N SER A 14 5.15 -4.42 20.17
CA SER A 14 6.59 -4.46 19.91
C SER A 14 7.31 -5.77 20.27
N ASP A 15 6.77 -6.52 21.23
CA ASP A 15 7.27 -7.79 21.76
C ASP A 15 6.77 -9.02 20.99
N LYS A 16 5.85 -8.85 20.03
CA LYS A 16 5.24 -9.96 19.29
C LYS A 16 6.00 -10.30 18.02
N PRO A 17 6.07 -11.58 17.64
CA PRO A 17 6.48 -11.98 16.30
C PRO A 17 5.49 -11.44 15.26
N LEU A 18 5.97 -11.26 14.03
CA LEU A 18 5.18 -10.80 12.89
C LEU A 18 4.75 -11.96 12.00
N GLY A 19 3.56 -11.82 11.42
CA GLY A 19 3.05 -12.66 10.35
C GLY A 19 2.39 -11.83 9.25
N PHE A 20 2.39 -12.39 8.04
CA PHE A 20 1.63 -11.85 6.91
C PHE A 20 0.69 -12.93 6.38
N ILE A 21 -0.60 -12.67 6.40
CA ILE A 21 -1.64 -13.59 5.92
C ILE A 21 -1.95 -13.22 4.47
N LEU A 22 -1.72 -14.15 3.55
CA LEU A 22 -1.96 -14.01 2.13
C LEU A 22 -3.47 -14.00 1.81
N PRO A 23 -3.88 -13.49 0.63
CA PRO A 23 -5.29 -13.40 0.27
C PRO A 23 -6.04 -14.75 0.22
N ASP A 24 -5.33 -15.85 0.01
CA ASP A 24 -5.87 -17.21 0.02
C ASP A 24 -5.99 -17.83 1.42
N GLY A 25 -5.58 -17.09 2.46
CA GLY A 25 -5.53 -17.54 3.85
C GLY A 25 -4.23 -18.24 4.24
N GLY A 26 -3.30 -18.46 3.29
CA GLY A 26 -1.94 -18.90 3.58
C GLY A 26 -1.14 -17.83 4.33
N MET A 27 0.12 -18.13 4.66
CA MET A 27 1.01 -17.17 5.31
C MET A 27 2.36 -17.13 4.60
N ILE A 28 2.96 -15.94 4.54
CA ILE A 28 4.39 -15.84 4.23
C ILE A 28 5.15 -16.60 5.34
N PRO A 29 6.10 -17.50 5.00
CA PRO A 29 6.84 -18.28 5.99
C PRO A 29 7.44 -17.42 7.09
N ALA A 30 7.25 -17.80 8.35
CA ALA A 30 7.59 -16.98 9.52
C ALA A 30 9.08 -16.59 9.66
N HIS A 31 9.95 -17.24 8.88
CA HIS A 31 11.38 -16.93 8.78
C HIS A 31 11.71 -15.97 7.62
N PHE A 32 10.76 -15.10 7.24
CA PHE A 32 11.01 -14.04 6.30
C PHE A 32 11.91 -12.95 6.90
N HIS A 33 12.65 -12.28 6.02
CA HIS A 33 13.38 -11.06 6.30
C HIS A 33 12.69 -9.89 5.61
N ILE A 34 12.74 -8.71 6.21
CA ILE A 34 12.46 -7.45 5.51
C ILE A 34 13.78 -6.89 5.02
N THR A 35 13.99 -6.89 3.71
CA THR A 35 15.24 -6.46 3.08
C THR A 35 15.19 -5.02 2.61
N GLU A 36 13.98 -4.51 2.34
CA GLU A 36 13.79 -3.15 1.84
C GLU A 36 12.57 -2.48 2.50
N VAL A 37 12.72 -1.18 2.81
CA VAL A 37 11.61 -0.25 3.02
C VAL A 37 11.77 0.82 1.95
N GLY A 38 10.84 0.87 1.00
CA GLY A 38 10.97 1.71 -0.19
C GLY A 38 9.78 2.67 -0.36
N HIS A 39 10.06 3.85 -0.93
CA HIS A 39 9.04 4.71 -1.53
C HIS A 39 8.96 4.42 -3.03
N VAL A 40 7.85 3.84 -3.46
CA VAL A 40 7.61 3.56 -4.87
C VAL A 40 6.71 4.64 -5.45
N THR A 41 7.22 5.35 -6.46
CA THR A 41 6.43 6.32 -7.24
C THR A 41 6.22 5.79 -8.65
N LYS A 42 4.98 5.44 -9.00
CA LYS A 42 4.59 5.03 -10.35
C LYS A 42 3.95 6.18 -11.10
N ARG A 43 4.62 6.67 -12.14
CA ARG A 43 4.08 7.69 -13.08
C ARG A 43 3.72 7.01 -14.38
N PHE A 44 2.48 7.17 -14.84
CA PHE A 44 1.99 6.48 -16.02
C PHE A 44 0.89 7.26 -16.74
N ILE A 45 0.56 6.84 -17.95
CA ILE A 45 -0.64 7.28 -18.66
C ILE A 45 -1.66 6.14 -18.69
N ASP A 46 -2.95 6.47 -18.64
CA ASP A 46 -3.99 5.49 -18.96
C ASP A 46 -4.28 5.45 -20.47
N CYS A 47 -5.16 4.53 -20.91
CA CYS A 47 -5.54 4.38 -22.32
C CYS A 47 -6.20 5.65 -22.90
N GLY A 48 -6.71 6.55 -22.06
CA GLY A 48 -7.28 7.84 -22.45
C GLY A 48 -6.24 8.96 -22.52
N GLY A 49 -4.96 8.68 -22.25
CA GLY A 49 -3.86 9.64 -22.27
C GLY A 49 -3.75 10.51 -21.02
N THR A 50 -4.53 10.22 -19.96
CA THR A 50 -4.46 10.98 -18.70
C THR A 50 -3.23 10.56 -17.92
N ARG A 51 -2.40 11.53 -17.54
CA ARG A 51 -1.22 11.32 -16.71
C ARG A 51 -1.64 11.07 -15.26
N ARG A 52 -1.04 10.07 -14.63
CA ARG A 52 -1.35 9.63 -13.27
C ARG A 52 -0.08 9.39 -12.48
N VAL A 53 -0.21 9.54 -11.17
CA VAL A 53 0.83 9.24 -10.19
C VAL A 53 0.20 8.35 -9.13
N GLN A 54 0.90 7.29 -8.74
CA GLN A 54 0.56 6.44 -7.62
C GLN A 54 1.81 6.29 -6.75
N GLU A 55 1.64 6.41 -5.44
CA GLU A 55 2.73 6.33 -4.47
C GLU A 55 2.39 5.30 -3.40
N THR A 56 3.36 4.46 -3.03
CA THR A 56 3.22 3.44 -1.98
C THR A 56 4.50 3.32 -1.15
N CYS A 57 4.34 2.85 0.09
CA CYS A 57 5.42 2.32 0.90
C CYS A 57 5.52 0.82 0.62
N LEU A 58 6.64 0.36 0.06
CA LEU A 58 6.86 -1.04 -0.29
C LEU A 58 7.80 -1.70 0.71
N LEU A 59 7.41 -2.85 1.24
CA LEU A 59 8.22 -3.71 2.07
C LEU A 59 8.59 -4.97 1.30
N GLN A 60 9.87 -5.14 0.95
CA GLN A 60 10.31 -6.38 0.32
C GLN A 60 10.54 -7.46 1.38
N THR A 61 9.80 -8.57 1.25
CA THR A 61 10.05 -9.79 2.01
C THR A 61 10.98 -10.72 1.24
N TRP A 62 11.84 -11.42 1.97
CA TRP A 62 12.72 -12.45 1.41
C TRP A 62 12.79 -13.64 2.35
N VAL A 63 12.59 -14.84 1.83
CA VAL A 63 12.58 -16.09 2.59
C VAL A 63 13.80 -16.92 2.21
N HIS A 64 14.56 -17.40 3.19
CA HIS A 64 15.74 -18.23 3.00
C HIS A 64 15.82 -19.32 4.08
N ASP A 65 16.83 -20.19 4.01
CA ASP A 65 17.00 -21.36 4.88
C ASP A 65 17.24 -21.07 6.38
N ASP A 66 17.23 -19.80 6.84
CA ASP A 66 17.36 -19.45 8.26
C ASP A 66 16.02 -19.62 9.00
N VAL A 67 15.62 -20.87 9.21
CA VAL A 67 14.31 -21.23 9.76
C VAL A 67 14.10 -20.81 11.23
N ASP A 68 15.14 -20.39 11.94
CA ASP A 68 15.06 -19.91 13.32
C ASP A 68 14.83 -18.39 13.38
N HIS A 69 15.02 -17.66 12.27
CA HIS A 69 14.77 -16.23 12.21
C HIS A 69 13.30 -15.91 12.48
N ARG A 70 13.01 -15.00 13.42
CA ARG A 70 11.65 -14.47 13.64
C ARG A 70 11.70 -12.96 13.78
N LEU A 71 11.18 -12.25 12.79
CA LEU A 71 11.08 -10.81 12.87
C LEU A 71 9.99 -10.43 13.87
N HIS A 72 10.35 -9.62 14.86
CA HIS A 72 9.42 -9.08 15.85
C HIS A 72 8.97 -7.66 15.44
N ALA A 73 7.77 -7.28 15.86
CA ALA A 73 7.14 -6.02 15.48
C ALA A 73 8.00 -4.80 15.85
N GLY A 74 8.58 -4.79 17.05
CA GLY A 74 9.47 -3.72 17.50
C GLY A 74 10.71 -3.59 16.64
N LYS A 75 11.24 -4.71 16.12
CA LYS A 75 12.40 -4.68 15.22
C LYS A 75 12.05 -4.02 13.89
N LEU A 76 10.87 -4.32 13.33
CA LEU A 76 10.38 -3.68 12.11
C LEU A 76 10.08 -2.19 12.35
N ALA A 77 9.49 -1.82 13.50
CA ALA A 77 9.31 -0.41 13.87
C ALA A 77 10.66 0.35 13.87
N SER A 78 11.71 -0.24 14.46
CA SER A 78 13.05 0.35 14.42
C SER A 78 13.69 0.36 13.03
N ILE A 79 13.21 -0.44 12.07
CA ILE A 79 13.64 -0.31 10.66
C ILE A 79 12.97 0.93 10.06
N PHE A 80 11.68 1.16 10.30
CA PHE A 80 11.00 2.39 9.88
C PHE A 80 11.64 3.65 10.47
N ASP A 81 12.03 3.63 11.74
CA ASP A 81 12.76 4.75 12.36
C ASP A 81 14.10 5.03 11.64
N ARG A 82 14.78 3.98 11.18
CA ARG A 82 16.06 4.08 10.45
C ARG A 82 15.88 4.41 8.97
N ALA A 83 14.72 4.15 8.39
CA ALA A 83 14.41 4.50 7.02
C ALA A 83 14.42 6.03 6.81
N GLY A 84 14.24 6.82 7.88
CA GLY A 84 14.44 8.26 7.84
C GLY A 84 13.54 8.95 6.81
N ASP A 85 14.15 9.65 5.86
CA ASP A 85 13.48 10.40 4.79
C ASP A 85 13.24 9.59 3.51
N VAL A 86 13.48 8.28 3.52
CA VAL A 86 13.13 7.40 2.38
C VAL A 86 11.65 7.50 2.04
N LEU A 87 10.79 7.63 3.05
CA LEU A 87 9.35 7.86 2.85
C LEU A 87 9.06 9.37 2.95
N PRO A 88 8.43 10.01 1.95
CA PRO A 88 8.13 11.45 1.98
C PRO A 88 7.09 11.83 3.04
N CYS A 89 6.22 10.91 3.41
CA CYS A 89 5.26 11.03 4.49
C CYS A 89 4.78 9.65 4.95
N HIS A 90 4.07 9.59 6.08
CA HIS A 90 3.50 8.34 6.60
C HIS A 90 2.03 8.11 6.19
N GLU A 91 1.54 8.83 5.18
CA GLU A 91 0.18 8.65 4.65
C GLU A 91 0.14 7.71 3.42
N LEU A 92 1.29 7.11 3.07
CA LEU A 92 1.38 6.19 1.94
C LEU A 92 0.68 4.86 2.24
N PRO A 93 -0.06 4.26 1.29
CA PRO A 93 -0.51 2.89 1.40
C PRO A 93 0.68 1.95 1.52
N VAL A 94 0.61 0.97 2.44
CA VAL A 94 1.66 -0.03 2.61
C VAL A 94 1.38 -1.24 1.72
N GLU A 95 2.41 -1.69 1.02
CA GLU A 95 2.40 -2.92 0.24
C GLU A 95 3.54 -3.84 0.69
N VAL A 96 3.30 -5.14 0.67
CA VAL A 96 4.30 -6.18 0.89
C VAL A 96 4.62 -6.82 -0.44
N GLU A 97 5.89 -6.81 -0.83
CA GLU A 97 6.39 -7.56 -1.97
C GLU A 97 6.86 -8.94 -1.49
N TYR A 98 6.35 -9.98 -2.13
CA TYR A 98 6.64 -11.37 -1.81
C TYR A 98 6.80 -12.18 -3.10
N GLU A 99 7.81 -13.05 -3.13
CA GLU A 99 8.09 -13.95 -4.23
C GLU A 99 7.62 -15.37 -3.88
N ASP A 100 6.59 -15.84 -4.59
CA ASP A 100 6.21 -17.25 -4.65
C ASP A 100 5.88 -17.60 -6.10
N PHE A 101 6.81 -18.29 -6.77
CA PHE A 101 6.86 -18.51 -8.22
C PHE A 101 6.98 -17.23 -9.09
N VAL A 102 6.36 -16.12 -8.67
CA VAL A 102 6.44 -14.78 -9.24
C VAL A 102 6.54 -13.75 -8.12
N VAL A 103 7.16 -12.61 -8.40
CA VAL A 103 7.17 -11.46 -7.50
C VAL A 103 5.81 -10.77 -7.57
N ALA A 104 5.11 -10.70 -6.45
CA ALA A 104 3.80 -10.08 -6.31
C ALA A 104 3.80 -9.03 -5.20
N GLN A 105 3.01 -7.97 -5.39
CA GLN A 105 2.84 -6.89 -4.41
C GLN A 105 1.42 -6.92 -3.86
N PHE A 106 1.30 -6.99 -2.54
CA PHE A 106 0.04 -7.11 -1.84
C PHE A 106 -0.20 -5.89 -0.94
N PRO A 107 -1.31 -5.15 -1.09
CA PRO A 107 -1.66 -4.10 -0.13
C PRO A 107 -1.91 -4.69 1.26
N VAL A 108 -1.47 -3.98 2.29
CA VAL A 108 -1.81 -4.32 3.68
C VAL A 108 -3.20 -3.76 3.99
N GLU A 109 -4.15 -4.64 4.28
CA GLU A 109 -5.55 -4.26 4.49
C GLU A 109 -5.84 -3.98 5.97
N SER A 110 -5.46 -4.91 6.85
CA SER A 110 -5.72 -4.82 8.28
C SER A 110 -4.61 -5.48 9.10
N ALA A 111 -4.64 -5.25 10.42
CA ALA A 111 -3.81 -5.93 11.40
C ALA A 111 -4.71 -6.63 12.43
N GLU A 112 -4.30 -7.80 12.89
CA GLU A 112 -4.97 -8.56 13.93
C GLU A 112 -3.95 -9.39 14.70
N GLU A 113 -4.29 -9.80 15.91
CA GLU A 113 -3.50 -10.76 16.66
C GLU A 113 -4.10 -12.16 16.52
N VAL A 114 -3.26 -13.13 16.14
CA VAL A 114 -3.64 -14.54 16.03
C VAL A 114 -2.61 -15.36 16.79
N ASP A 115 -3.04 -16.09 17.82
CA ASP A 115 -2.19 -16.98 18.63
C ASP A 115 -0.90 -16.32 19.16
N GLY A 116 -0.98 -15.04 19.57
CA GLY A 116 0.16 -14.27 20.09
C GLY A 116 1.09 -13.69 19.03
N VAL A 117 0.75 -13.81 17.74
CA VAL A 117 1.46 -13.22 16.60
C VAL A 117 0.69 -11.99 16.12
N LEU A 118 1.38 -10.87 15.88
CA LEU A 118 0.79 -9.75 15.16
C LEU A 118 0.79 -10.07 13.66
N CYS A 119 -0.40 -10.30 13.11
CA CYS A 119 -0.62 -10.66 11.72
C CYS A 119 -1.17 -9.48 10.93
N PHE A 120 -0.56 -9.19 9.79
CA PHE A 120 -1.10 -8.26 8.80
C PHE A 120 -1.79 -9.04 7.69
N ARG A 121 -3.06 -8.73 7.42
CA ARG A 121 -3.82 -9.32 6.31
C ARG A 121 -3.48 -8.60 5.01
N LEU A 122 -3.08 -9.38 4.02
CA LEU A 122 -2.71 -8.92 2.69
C LEU A 122 -3.89 -9.07 1.73
N GLY A 123 -4.11 -8.03 0.93
CA GLY A 123 -5.18 -7.95 -0.07
C GLY A 123 -4.72 -8.29 -1.48
N LEU A 124 -5.66 -8.37 -2.41
CA LEU A 124 -5.37 -8.52 -3.84
C LEU A 124 -5.17 -7.15 -4.51
N LYS A 125 -4.17 -7.07 -5.37
CA LYS A 125 -3.95 -5.92 -6.26
C LYS A 125 -4.45 -6.27 -7.66
N HIS A 126 -5.40 -5.50 -8.17
CA HIS A 126 -6.02 -5.74 -9.46
C HIS A 126 -5.53 -4.76 -10.53
N THR A 127 -5.31 -5.27 -11.74
CA THR A 127 -5.15 -4.43 -12.93
C THR A 127 -6.49 -3.84 -13.34
N ASP A 128 -6.49 -2.58 -13.80
CA ASP A 128 -7.70 -1.94 -14.31
C ASP A 128 -7.41 -1.00 -15.49
N CYS A 129 -8.36 -0.89 -16.42
CA CYS A 129 -8.36 0.17 -17.42
C CYS A 129 -8.99 1.43 -16.81
N LEU A 130 -8.17 2.41 -16.44
CA LEU A 130 -8.66 3.64 -15.81
C LEU A 130 -9.41 4.60 -16.76
N ALA A 131 -9.44 4.29 -18.06
CA ALA A 131 -10.19 5.02 -19.08
C ALA A 131 -11.46 4.25 -19.50
N ARG A 132 -12.21 3.70 -18.53
CA ARG A 132 -13.36 2.82 -18.76
C ARG A 132 -14.38 3.36 -19.77
N GLY A 133 -14.72 4.65 -19.69
CA GLY A 133 -15.69 5.26 -20.62
C GLY A 133 -15.25 5.26 -22.09
N ILE A 134 -13.94 5.13 -22.36
CA ILE A 134 -13.39 5.05 -23.72
C ILE A 134 -13.24 3.58 -24.15
N CYS A 135 -12.70 2.74 -23.26
CA CYS A 135 -12.31 1.38 -23.61
C CYS A 135 -13.40 0.32 -23.35
N LEU A 136 -14.38 0.62 -22.50
CA LEU A 136 -15.48 -0.25 -22.09
C LEU A 136 -16.82 0.48 -22.29
N PRO A 137 -17.29 0.66 -23.54
CA PRO A 137 -18.52 1.39 -23.82
C PRO A 137 -19.72 0.70 -23.16
N GLY A 138 -20.43 1.42 -22.28
CA GLY A 138 -21.60 0.91 -21.56
C GLY A 138 -21.35 0.58 -20.08
N GLU A 139 -20.09 0.59 -19.62
CA GLU A 139 -19.78 0.48 -18.18
C GLU A 139 -19.55 1.86 -17.57
N CYS A 140 -20.35 2.23 -16.56
CA CYS A 140 -20.08 3.40 -15.74
C CYS A 140 -18.89 3.12 -14.82
N GLY A 141 -17.71 3.60 -15.18
CA GLY A 141 -16.56 3.59 -14.27
C GLY A 141 -16.77 4.50 -13.05
N PRO A 142 -16.06 4.26 -11.94
CA PRO A 142 -16.05 5.20 -10.82
C PRO A 142 -15.56 6.55 -11.33
N ALA A 143 -16.30 7.62 -11.00
CA ALA A 143 -15.96 8.96 -11.43
C ALA A 143 -14.54 9.30 -10.96
N PRO A 144 -13.69 9.92 -11.82
CA PRO A 144 -12.42 10.46 -11.34
C PRO A 144 -12.70 11.41 -10.18
N ALA A 145 -11.94 11.28 -9.09
CA ALA A 145 -12.00 12.21 -7.97
C ALA A 145 -11.86 13.63 -8.55
N LYS A 146 -12.91 14.44 -8.40
CA LYS A 146 -12.89 15.81 -8.89
C LYS A 146 -11.74 16.52 -8.19
N GLU A 147 -10.72 16.90 -8.95
CA GLU A 147 -9.81 17.95 -8.50
C GLU A 147 -10.69 19.14 -8.14
N SER A 148 -10.62 19.57 -6.89
CA SER A 148 -11.32 20.75 -6.41
C SER A 148 -10.65 21.99 -7.01
N SER A 149 -10.90 22.25 -8.29
CA SER A 149 -10.63 23.55 -8.88
C SER A 149 -11.68 24.51 -8.32
N ALA A 150 -11.31 25.23 -7.26
CA ALA A 150 -12.06 26.38 -6.82
C ALA A 150 -12.04 27.44 -7.94
N ALA A 151 -13.07 27.44 -8.79
CA ALA A 151 -13.36 28.55 -9.68
C ALA A 151 -14.30 29.53 -8.95
N PRO A 152 -14.05 30.86 -9.02
CA PRO A 152 -14.84 31.83 -8.30
C PRO A 152 -16.26 31.90 -8.87
N CYS A 153 -17.24 31.67 -7.99
CA CYS A 153 -18.65 31.77 -8.32
C CYS A 153 -18.99 33.20 -8.75
N CYS A 154 -19.32 33.39 -10.03
CA CYS A 154 -19.95 34.62 -10.51
C CYS A 154 -21.28 34.83 -9.78
N LYS A 155 -21.48 36.03 -9.22
CA LYS A 155 -22.78 36.44 -8.65
C LYS A 155 -23.78 36.69 -9.78
N PRO A 156 -25.07 36.35 -9.63
CA PRO A 156 -26.09 36.73 -10.61
C PRO A 156 -26.37 38.23 -10.47
N GLY A 157 -26.06 39.03 -11.50
CA GLY A 157 -26.41 40.45 -11.49
C GLY A 157 -25.70 41.39 -12.47
N THR A 158 -24.65 40.97 -13.18
CA THR A 158 -23.97 41.87 -14.14
C THR A 158 -24.29 41.49 -15.58
N LYS A 159 -25.07 42.36 -16.23
CA LYS A 159 -25.18 42.47 -17.69
C LYS A 159 -23.76 42.62 -18.28
N CYS A 160 -23.36 41.71 -19.14
CA CYS A 160 -22.36 41.99 -20.17
C CYS A 160 -22.89 41.46 -21.51
N CYS A 161 -22.82 42.34 -22.51
CA CYS A 161 -23.06 42.07 -23.92
C CYS A 161 -22.07 41.05 -24.49
#